data_AF-A0A2V3VGU2-F1
#
_entry.id   AF-A0A2V3VGU2-F1
#
_cell.length_a   1.000
_cell.length_b   1.000
_cell.length_c   1.000
_cell.angle_alpha   90.00
_cell.angle_beta   90.00
_cell.angle_gamma   90.00
#
_symmetry.space_group_name_H-M   'P 1'
#
loop_
_entity.id
_entity.type
_entity.pdbx_description
1 polymer ?
#
loop_
_entity_poly.entity_id
_entity_poly.type
_entity_poly.pdbx_seq_one_letter_code
_entity_poly.pdbx_strand_id
1 'polypeptide(L)'
;MKKIILLLFVSLVVYAIFFSEKARLDREVDRLCAIDGGVKVYETVQLPPDKFDKKYGQINFYRPTQGENALGPEYIYQWDIHYYKKGDPASQGAHETVMKRDHLRITRKSDMKLLGEFVLYSRGGGDLPGPWMPSSYRCPNAMEASSGKLMHKIFINLSEETRK
;
A
#
# COMPACT_ATOMS: atom_id res chain seq x y z
N MET A 1 47.45 -14.67 -2.58
CA MET A 1 46.42 -15.48 -1.87
C MET A 1 45.84 -14.76 -0.64
N LYS A 2 46.63 -14.34 0.37
CA LYS A 2 46.11 -13.63 1.57
C LYS A 2 45.25 -12.39 1.26
N LYS A 3 45.66 -11.56 0.30
CA LYS A 3 44.87 -10.38 -0.14
C LYS A 3 43.54 -10.74 -0.81
N ILE A 4 43.51 -11.83 -1.57
CA ILE A 4 42.30 -12.33 -2.23
C ILE A 4 41.32 -12.87 -1.17
N ILE A 5 41.83 -13.64 -0.20
CA ILE A 5 41.03 -14.15 0.92
C ILE A 5 40.45 -13.00 1.75
N LEU A 6 41.24 -11.95 2.01
CA LEU A 6 40.77 -10.77 2.72
C LEU A 6 39.64 -10.05 1.95
N LEU A 7 39.80 -9.85 0.64
CA LEU A 7 38.77 -9.22 -0.20
C LEU A 7 37.47 -10.04 -0.24
N LEU A 8 37.57 -11.37 -0.34
CA LEU A 8 36.41 -12.26 -0.29
C LEU A 8 35.70 -12.18 1.07
N PHE A 9 36.45 -12.14 2.17
CA PHE A 9 35.88 -12.01 3.50
C PHE A 9 35.15 -10.68 3.69
N VAL A 10 35.74 -9.57 3.26
CA VAL A 10 35.10 -8.24 3.30
C VAL A 10 33.83 -8.22 2.46
N SER A 11 33.86 -8.80 1.26
CA SER A 11 32.67 -8.90 0.40
C SER A 11 31.54 -9.69 1.06
N LEU A 12 31.86 -10.78 1.77
CA LEU A 12 30.87 -11.61 2.46
C LEU A 12 30.24 -10.88 3.66
N VAL A 13 31.03 -10.13 4.42
CA VAL A 13 30.52 -9.30 5.53
C VAL A 13 29.58 -8.23 5.02
N VAL A 14 29.95 -7.53 3.94
CA VAL A 14 29.10 -6.51 3.30
C VAL A 14 27.79 -7.13 2.83
N TYR A 15 27.85 -8.29 2.17
CA TYR A 15 26.67 -9.01 1.72
C TYR A 15 25.74 -9.37 2.90
N ALA A 16 26.28 -9.91 3.98
CA ALA A 16 25.50 -10.31 5.15
C ALA A 16 24.76 -9.12 5.79
N ILE A 17 25.41 -7.96 5.91
CA ILE A 17 24.82 -6.76 6.53
C ILE A 17 23.59 -6.29 5.74
N PHE A 18 23.72 -6.08 4.42
CA PHE A 18 22.62 -5.56 3.60
C PHE A 18 21.41 -6.51 3.56
N PHE A 19 21.66 -7.80 3.33
CA PHE A 19 20.57 -8.78 3.29
C PHE A 19 19.92 -9.01 4.66
N SER A 20 20.66 -8.86 5.77
CA SER A 20 20.09 -8.99 7.11
C SER A 20 19.10 -7.88 7.43
N GLU A 21 19.40 -6.62 7.08
CA GLU A 21 18.53 -5.47 7.31
C GLU A 21 17.27 -5.56 6.44
N LYS A 22 17.43 -5.91 5.16
CA LYS A 22 16.31 -6.15 4.24
C LYS A 22 15.35 -7.21 4.77
N ALA A 23 15.88 -8.39 5.15
CA ALA A 23 15.06 -9.49 5.67
C ALA A 23 14.43 -9.16 7.03
N ARG A 24 15.10 -8.35 7.86
CA ARG A 24 14.52 -7.84 9.11
C ARG A 24 13.31 -6.94 8.84
N LEU A 25 13.41 -6.02 7.88
CA LEU A 25 12.30 -5.13 7.53
C LEU A 25 11.16 -5.86 6.84
N ASP A 26 11.43 -6.87 5.99
CA ASP A 26 10.38 -7.70 5.38
C ASP A 26 9.56 -8.43 6.45
N ARG A 27 10.22 -9.01 7.46
CA ARG A 27 9.52 -9.63 8.61
C ARG A 27 8.71 -8.64 9.43
N GLU A 28 9.17 -7.41 9.57
CA GLU A 28 8.40 -6.37 10.27
C GLU A 28 7.19 -5.91 9.45
N VAL A 29 7.33 -5.83 8.12
CA VAL A 29 6.18 -5.62 7.21
C VAL A 29 5.14 -6.71 7.40
N ASP A 30 5.54 -7.99 7.41
CA ASP A 30 4.62 -9.11 7.61
C ASP A 30 3.95 -9.07 8.98
N ARG A 31 4.73 -8.80 10.04
CA ARG A 31 4.23 -8.71 11.41
C ARG A 31 3.17 -7.63 11.54
N LEU A 32 3.42 -6.42 11.04
CA LEU A 32 2.46 -5.31 11.11
C LEU A 32 1.24 -5.57 10.22
N CYS A 33 1.46 -6.10 9.03
CA CYS A 33 0.39 -6.49 8.12
C CYS A 33 -0.56 -7.54 8.74
N ALA A 34 -0.04 -8.49 9.52
CA ALA A 34 -0.86 -9.47 10.22
C ALA A 34 -1.75 -8.84 11.33
N ILE A 35 -1.38 -7.67 11.85
CA ILE A 35 -2.14 -6.98 12.90
C ILE A 35 -3.32 -6.21 12.30
N ASP A 36 -3.09 -5.36 11.30
CA ASP A 36 -4.12 -4.47 10.76
C ASP A 36 -4.08 -4.30 9.23
N GLY A 37 -3.21 -5.01 8.52
CA GLY A 37 -3.07 -4.95 7.08
C GLY A 37 -4.33 -5.37 6.32
N GLY A 38 -4.52 -4.78 5.14
CA GLY A 38 -5.60 -5.11 4.22
C GLY A 38 -6.82 -4.23 4.34
N VAL A 39 -7.94 -4.73 3.80
CA VAL A 39 -9.18 -3.97 3.62
C VAL A 39 -10.18 -4.33 4.71
N LYS A 40 -10.65 -3.32 5.44
CA LYS A 40 -11.76 -3.43 6.40
C LYS A 40 -12.93 -2.59 5.90
N VAL A 41 -14.11 -3.20 5.83
CA VAL A 41 -15.37 -2.51 5.49
C VAL A 41 -16.28 -2.60 6.68
N TYR A 42 -16.74 -1.45 7.14
CA TYR A 42 -17.62 -1.30 8.29
C TYR A 42 -19.06 -1.10 7.85
N GLU A 43 -19.26 -0.37 6.75
CA GLU A 43 -20.58 -0.11 6.19
C GLU A 43 -20.51 -0.05 4.67
N THR A 44 -21.48 -0.67 4.00
CA THR A 44 -21.64 -0.63 2.55
C THR A 44 -22.65 0.43 2.17
N VAL A 45 -22.49 1.02 0.99
CA VAL A 45 -23.37 2.03 0.43
C VAL A 45 -23.95 1.53 -0.86
N GLN A 46 -25.27 1.49 -0.91
CA GLN A 46 -26.01 1.26 -2.14
C GLN A 46 -26.02 2.53 -2.98
N LEU A 47 -25.52 2.44 -4.21
CA LEU A 47 -25.50 3.52 -5.18
C LEU A 47 -26.32 3.16 -6.42
N PRO A 48 -26.92 4.15 -7.10
CA PRO A 48 -27.67 3.91 -8.32
C PRO A 48 -26.73 3.46 -9.46
N PRO A 49 -27.24 2.69 -10.45
CA PRO A 49 -26.40 2.07 -11.48
C PRO A 49 -25.60 3.07 -12.34
N ASP A 50 -26.07 4.32 -12.44
CA ASP A 50 -25.39 5.40 -13.15
C ASP A 50 -24.09 5.86 -12.49
N LYS A 51 -23.84 5.49 -11.23
CA LYS A 51 -22.58 5.76 -10.52
C LYS A 51 -21.48 4.74 -10.81
N PHE A 52 -21.78 3.71 -11.61
CA PHE A 52 -20.83 2.69 -11.98
C PHE A 52 -20.48 2.76 -13.47
N ASP A 53 -19.26 2.37 -13.81
CA ASP A 53 -18.86 2.21 -15.19
C ASP A 53 -19.41 0.88 -15.74
N LYS A 54 -19.89 0.89 -17.00
CA LYS A 54 -20.53 -0.28 -17.62
C LYS A 54 -19.55 -1.42 -17.94
N LYS A 55 -18.24 -1.15 -17.95
CA LYS A 55 -17.23 -2.11 -18.46
C LYS A 55 -16.63 -2.95 -17.33
N TYR A 56 -16.40 -2.35 -16.17
CA TYR A 56 -15.68 -2.95 -15.05
C TYR A 56 -16.45 -2.91 -13.73
N GLY A 57 -17.62 -2.25 -13.67
CA GLY A 57 -18.44 -2.18 -12.45
C GLY A 57 -17.76 -1.40 -11.32
N GLN A 58 -16.84 -0.50 -11.64
CA GLN A 58 -16.18 0.40 -10.69
C GLN A 58 -16.97 1.71 -10.60
N ILE A 59 -16.79 2.41 -9.49
CA ILE A 59 -17.38 3.75 -9.36
C ILE A 59 -16.78 4.70 -10.41
N ASN A 60 -17.63 5.48 -11.06
CA ASN A 60 -17.23 6.37 -12.17
C ASN A 60 -16.98 7.83 -11.74
N PHE A 61 -17.19 8.14 -10.46
CA PHE A 61 -17.06 9.48 -9.89
C PHE A 61 -15.78 9.67 -9.06
N TYR A 62 -14.90 8.66 -9.00
CA TYR A 62 -13.58 8.81 -8.37
C TYR A 62 -12.67 9.74 -9.18
N ARG A 63 -12.10 10.74 -8.51
CA ARG A 63 -11.22 11.78 -9.10
C ARG A 63 -9.97 11.95 -8.22
N PRO A 64 -8.88 11.21 -8.46
CA PRO A 64 -7.72 11.17 -7.55
C PRO A 64 -7.02 12.53 -7.35
N THR A 65 -7.18 13.46 -8.28
CA THR A 65 -6.59 14.81 -8.21
C THR A 65 -7.31 15.77 -7.26
N GLN A 66 -8.46 15.38 -6.71
CA GLN A 66 -9.27 16.24 -5.83
C GLN A 66 -8.97 16.06 -4.34
N GLY A 67 -7.89 15.34 -4.00
CA GLY A 67 -7.46 15.13 -2.61
C GLY A 67 -8.57 14.51 -1.76
N GLU A 68 -8.94 15.16 -0.65
CA GLU A 68 -10.00 14.69 0.24
C GLU A 68 -11.38 14.58 -0.43
N ASN A 69 -11.62 15.34 -1.50
CA ASN A 69 -12.87 15.31 -2.26
C ASN A 69 -12.81 14.35 -3.46
N ALA A 70 -11.84 13.42 -3.50
CA ALA A 70 -11.71 12.47 -4.61
C ALA A 70 -12.93 11.57 -4.85
N LEU A 71 -13.86 11.50 -3.90
CA LEU A 71 -15.11 10.76 -4.01
C LEU A 71 -16.35 11.67 -4.07
N GLY A 72 -16.18 12.92 -4.51
CA GLY A 72 -17.27 13.87 -4.64
C GLY A 72 -17.63 14.56 -3.31
N PRO A 73 -18.75 15.30 -3.28
CA PRO A 73 -19.15 16.06 -2.11
C PRO A 73 -19.61 15.18 -0.94
N GLU A 74 -20.04 13.93 -1.17
CA GLU A 74 -20.69 13.08 -0.16
C GLU A 74 -19.71 12.30 0.73
N TYR A 75 -18.47 12.10 0.27
CA TYR A 75 -17.47 11.27 0.96
C TYR A 75 -16.14 11.99 1.13
N ILE A 76 -15.42 11.67 2.19
CA ILE A 76 -14.05 12.11 2.46
C ILE A 76 -13.11 10.95 2.13
N TYR A 77 -12.13 11.21 1.27
CA TYR A 77 -11.08 10.27 0.88
C TYR A 77 -9.75 10.71 1.52
N GLN A 78 -9.31 10.06 2.61
CA GLN A 78 -8.10 10.48 3.33
C GLN A 78 -6.98 9.46 3.19
N TRP A 79 -5.87 9.85 2.57
CA TRP A 79 -4.67 9.02 2.44
C TRP A 79 -3.56 9.56 3.32
N ASP A 80 -3.16 8.79 4.32
CA ASP A 80 -2.07 9.09 5.22
C ASP A 80 -0.87 8.16 4.96
N ILE A 81 0.33 8.73 4.95
CA ILE A 81 1.58 7.96 4.85
C ILE A 81 2.39 8.13 6.13
N HIS A 82 2.61 7.03 6.84
CA HIS A 82 3.49 6.99 8.01
C HIS A 82 4.81 6.31 7.65
N TYR A 83 5.93 6.98 7.93
CA TYR A 83 7.27 6.42 7.71
C TYR A 83 7.84 5.85 9.02
N TYR A 84 8.05 4.54 9.07
CA TYR A 84 8.80 3.88 10.14
C TYR A 84 10.31 4.04 9.93
N LYS A 85 10.73 4.06 8.67
CA LYS A 85 12.09 4.37 8.26
C LYS A 85 12.03 5.28 7.03
N LYS A 86 12.57 6.49 7.16
CA LYS A 86 12.67 7.44 6.05
C LYS A 86 13.86 7.09 5.18
N GLY A 87 13.64 7.16 3.88
CA GLY A 87 14.59 6.76 2.88
C GLY A 87 14.11 7.14 1.48
N ASP A 88 15.04 7.25 0.55
CA ASP A 88 14.76 7.45 -0.86
C ASP A 88 15.69 6.56 -1.70
N PRO A 89 15.37 5.27 -1.85
CA PRO A 89 16.23 4.35 -2.58
C PRO A 89 16.27 4.63 -4.08
N ALA A 90 15.32 5.41 -4.61
CA ALA A 90 15.32 5.81 -6.02
C ALA A 90 16.40 6.87 -6.29
N SER A 91 16.58 7.85 -5.40
CA SER A 91 17.57 8.92 -5.57
C SER A 91 18.91 8.62 -4.92
N GLN A 92 18.93 7.88 -3.80
CA GLN A 92 20.12 7.63 -2.99
C GLN A 92 20.75 6.25 -3.26
N GLY A 93 20.08 5.42 -4.07
CA GLY A 93 20.55 4.11 -4.51
C GLY A 93 19.90 2.95 -3.76
N ALA A 94 19.92 1.77 -4.38
CA ALA A 94 19.15 0.60 -3.93
C ALA A 94 19.53 0.06 -2.55
N HIS A 95 20.68 0.45 -2.01
CA HIS A 95 21.14 0.08 -0.67
C HIS A 95 20.47 0.87 0.45
N GLU A 96 19.90 2.03 0.13
CA GLU A 96 19.05 2.79 1.03
C GLU A 96 17.77 1.98 1.32
N THR A 97 17.15 2.19 2.48
CA THR A 97 15.95 1.49 2.89
C THR A 97 14.86 2.44 3.37
N VAL A 98 13.68 2.34 2.77
CA VAL A 98 12.46 3.00 3.24
C VAL A 98 11.48 1.96 3.75
N MET A 99 10.78 2.27 4.85
CA MET A 99 9.66 1.47 5.33
C MET A 99 8.51 2.39 5.71
N LYS A 100 7.31 2.12 5.17
CA LYS A 100 6.14 2.96 5.35
C LYS A 100 4.84 2.17 5.47
N ARG A 101 3.83 2.83 6.03
CA ARG A 101 2.42 2.43 6.06
C ARG A 101 1.59 3.46 5.30
N ASP A 102 0.92 3.00 4.25
CA ASP A 102 -0.10 3.75 3.54
C ASP A 102 -1.47 3.38 4.15
N HIS A 103 -2.23 4.38 4.59
CA HIS A 103 -3.54 4.19 5.23
C HIS A 103 -4.58 5.05 4.52
N LEU A 104 -5.52 4.41 3.84
CA LEU A 104 -6.67 5.09 3.24
C LEU A 104 -7.89 4.90 4.12
N ARG A 105 -8.64 5.98 4.34
CA ARG A 105 -9.95 5.97 4.99
C ARG A 105 -11.00 6.61 4.10
N ILE A 106 -12.19 6.02 4.05
CA ILE A 106 -13.36 6.58 3.36
C ILE A 106 -14.46 6.83 4.39
N THR A 107 -14.82 8.09 4.57
CA THR A 107 -15.81 8.54 5.55
C THR A 107 -16.99 9.18 4.85
N ARG A 108 -18.22 8.88 5.26
CA ARG A 108 -19.43 9.54 4.76
C ARG A 108 -19.61 10.88 5.48
N LYS A 109 -19.82 11.97 4.73
CA LYS A 109 -19.90 13.32 5.33
C LYS A 109 -21.19 13.59 6.11
N SER A 110 -22.30 12.95 5.74
CA SER A 110 -23.62 13.22 6.35
C SER A 110 -23.69 12.85 7.84
N ASP A 111 -22.98 11.81 8.24
CA ASP A 111 -22.99 11.25 9.59
C ASP A 111 -21.58 11.04 10.17
N MET A 112 -20.53 11.42 9.43
CA MET A 112 -19.12 11.25 9.77
C MET A 112 -18.73 9.80 10.08
N LYS A 113 -19.48 8.81 9.56
CA LYS A 113 -19.16 7.40 9.75
C LYS A 113 -18.05 6.93 8.82
N LEU A 114 -17.11 6.17 9.37
CA LEU A 114 -16.08 5.47 8.61
C LEU A 114 -16.72 4.28 7.89
N LEU A 115 -16.74 4.30 6.57
CA LEU A 115 -17.33 3.24 5.75
C LEU A 115 -16.34 2.08 5.56
N GLY A 116 -15.07 2.42 5.44
CA GLY A 116 -14.01 1.43 5.36
C GLY A 116 -12.64 2.07 5.26
N GLU A 117 -11.64 1.22 5.38
CA GLU A 117 -10.24 1.61 5.32
C GLU A 117 -9.39 0.51 4.68
N PHE A 118 -8.25 0.89 4.13
CA PHE A 118 -7.21 -0.08 3.82
C PHE A 118 -5.87 0.36 4.38
N VAL A 119 -5.09 -0.64 4.81
CA VAL A 119 -3.74 -0.46 5.33
C VAL A 119 -2.78 -1.29 4.49
N LEU A 120 -1.71 -0.67 4.02
CA LEU A 120 -0.64 -1.29 3.25
C LEU A 120 0.70 -0.98 3.91
N TYR A 121 1.45 -2.02 4.24
CA TYR A 121 2.84 -1.90 4.67
C TYR A 121 3.76 -2.16 3.49
N SER A 122 4.82 -1.36 3.38
CA SER A 122 5.81 -1.56 2.32
C SER A 122 7.22 -1.23 2.76
N ARG A 123 8.16 -1.94 2.15
CA ARG A 123 9.60 -1.73 2.25
C ARG A 123 10.15 -1.51 0.84
N GLY A 124 11.04 -0.53 0.69
CA GLY A 124 11.78 -0.26 -0.54
C GLY A 124 13.28 -0.30 -0.28
N GLY A 125 14.04 -0.80 -1.26
CA GLY A 125 15.50 -0.93 -1.21
C GLY A 125 16.00 -1.98 -0.21
N GLY A 126 17.20 -1.74 0.33
CA GLY A 126 17.97 -2.71 1.13
C GLY A 126 18.78 -3.71 0.30
N ASP A 127 18.98 -3.40 -0.97
CA ASP A 127 19.77 -4.21 -1.89
C ASP A 127 21.27 -3.88 -1.74
N LEU A 128 22.12 -4.57 -2.51
CA LEU A 128 23.51 -4.13 -2.61
C LEU A 128 23.57 -2.72 -3.25
N PRO A 129 24.67 -1.97 -3.10
CA PRO A 129 24.89 -0.72 -3.83
C PRO A 129 25.14 -0.96 -5.32
N GLY A 130 24.40 -0.27 -6.20
CA GLY A 130 24.65 -0.26 -7.65
C GLY A 130 23.49 0.32 -8.48
N PRO A 131 23.59 0.28 -9.82
CA PRO A 131 22.68 0.99 -10.73
C PRO A 131 21.36 0.25 -11.01
N TRP A 132 20.99 -0.72 -10.19
CA TRP A 132 19.74 -1.47 -10.35
C TRP A 132 18.56 -0.74 -9.70
N MET A 133 17.37 -1.06 -10.21
CA MET A 133 16.12 -0.64 -9.59
C MET A 133 16.04 -1.22 -8.17
N PRO A 134 15.75 -0.39 -7.14
CA PRO A 134 15.56 -0.89 -5.79
C PRO A 134 14.40 -1.89 -5.74
N SER A 135 14.61 -2.98 -5.02
CA SER A 135 13.56 -3.95 -4.76
C SER A 135 12.49 -3.35 -3.86
N SER A 136 11.27 -3.91 -3.91
CA SER A 136 10.22 -3.55 -2.95
C SER A 136 9.51 -4.79 -2.46
N TYR A 137 8.95 -4.70 -1.25
CA TYR A 137 8.09 -5.71 -0.67
C TYR A 137 6.90 -5.02 -0.02
N ARG A 138 5.74 -5.66 -0.12
CA ARG A 138 4.47 -5.08 0.28
C ARG A 138 3.59 -6.14 0.89
N CYS A 139 2.91 -5.79 1.97
CA CYS A 139 1.86 -6.62 2.56
C CYS A 139 0.65 -5.76 2.94
N PRO A 140 -0.58 -6.18 2.55
CA PRO A 140 -0.86 -7.34 1.69
C PRO A 140 -0.47 -7.07 0.23
N ASN A 141 -0.54 -8.09 -0.63
CA ASN A 141 -0.19 -7.87 -2.04
C ASN A 141 -1.20 -6.93 -2.73
N ALA A 142 -0.82 -6.34 -3.87
CA ALA A 142 -1.65 -5.34 -4.56
C ALA A 142 -2.99 -5.89 -5.08
N MET A 143 -3.09 -7.21 -5.27
CA MET A 143 -4.35 -7.88 -5.65
C MET A 143 -5.26 -8.10 -4.44
N GLU A 144 -4.68 -8.21 -3.25
CA GLU A 144 -5.36 -8.43 -1.98
C GLU A 144 -5.92 -7.14 -1.38
N ALA A 145 -5.18 -6.03 -1.45
CA ALA A 145 -5.66 -4.72 -1.02
C ALA A 145 -5.19 -3.59 -1.94
N SER A 146 -6.15 -2.75 -2.32
CA SER A 146 -5.94 -1.52 -3.06
C SER A 146 -7.08 -0.55 -2.77
N SER A 147 -6.88 0.74 -3.08
CA SER A 147 -7.96 1.74 -3.02
C SER A 147 -9.16 1.31 -3.88
N GLY A 148 -8.91 0.79 -5.08
CA GLY A 148 -9.95 0.26 -5.97
C GLY A 148 -10.76 -0.86 -5.33
N LYS A 149 -10.10 -1.80 -4.65
CA LYS A 149 -10.76 -2.91 -3.96
C LYS A 149 -11.56 -2.45 -2.75
N LEU A 150 -11.06 -1.47 -1.99
CA LEU A 150 -11.81 -0.85 -0.90
C LEU A 150 -13.09 -0.20 -1.44
N MET A 151 -12.97 0.63 -2.48
CA MET A 151 -14.11 1.31 -3.10
C MET A 151 -15.14 0.32 -3.65
N HIS A 152 -14.69 -0.74 -4.31
CA HIS A 152 -15.55 -1.79 -4.83
C HIS A 152 -16.31 -2.56 -3.73
N LYS A 153 -15.70 -2.74 -2.55
CA LYS A 153 -16.39 -3.38 -1.41
C LYS A 153 -17.34 -2.45 -0.67
N ILE A 154 -17.03 -1.14 -0.61
CA ILE A 154 -17.91 -0.15 0.04
C ILE A 154 -19.13 0.14 -0.84
N PHE A 155 -18.94 0.43 -2.13
CA PHE A 155 -20.00 0.89 -3.01
C PHE A 155 -20.61 -0.28 -3.80
N ILE A 156 -21.85 -0.62 -3.48
CA ILE A 156 -22.60 -1.71 -4.10
C ILE A 156 -23.63 -1.14 -5.08
N ASN A 157 -23.74 -1.78 -6.24
CA ASN A 157 -24.72 -1.41 -7.25
C ASN A 157 -26.12 -1.92 -6.86
N LEU A 158 -27.08 -1.00 -6.70
CA LEU A 158 -28.48 -1.30 -6.37
C LEU A 158 -29.12 -2.38 -7.27
N SER A 159 -28.73 -2.45 -8.54
CA SER A 159 -29.31 -3.39 -9.51
C SER A 159 -28.80 -4.83 -9.39
N GLU A 160 -27.69 -5.06 -8.71
CA GLU A 160 -27.11 -6.39 -8.52
C GLU A 160 -27.72 -7.14 -7.33
N GLU A 161 -28.19 -6.41 -6.31
CA GLU A 161 -28.81 -7.00 -5.13
C GLU A 161 -30.25 -7.45 -5.39
N THR A 162 -30.96 -6.83 -6.33
CA THR A 162 -32.30 -7.30 -6.77
C THR A 162 -32.27 -8.61 -7.56
N ARG A 163 -31.08 -9.10 -7.95
CA ARG A 163 -30.90 -10.36 -8.70
C ARG A 163 -30.36 -11.52 -7.84
N LYS A 164 -30.04 -11.29 -6.57
CA LYS A 164 -29.72 -12.34 -5.60
C LYS A 164 -30.94 -12.66 -4.75
#